data_AF-A0A516W9J9-F1
#
_entry.id   AF-A0A516W9J9-F1
#
_cell.length_a   1.000
_cell.length_b   1.000
_cell.length_c   1.000
_cell.angle_alpha   90.00
_cell.angle_beta   90.00
_cell.angle_gamma   90.00
#
_symmetry.space_group_name_H-M   'P 1'
#
loop_
_entity.id
_entity.type
_entity.pdbx_description
1 polymer ?
#
loop_
_entity_poly.entity_id
_entity_poly.type
_entity_poly.pdbx_seq_one_letter_code
_entity_poly.pdbx_strand_id
1 'polypeptide(L)'
;MNQNEYIQTLTSILQAYAGTAGQTIQSLVAALPPKAQAIHFAIHPDQDGCGTFSVVASLDGPDLYVLNKAIDPHRYLFDVRYTSTGVEPAVPLFDPDDTGFDVQNAIVDTAMHWVSSLWHNWASQHSPLPAVVYGEEGYGTLQPILLPSATGTQAY
;
A
#
# COMPACT_ATOMS: atom_id res chain seq x y z
N MET A 1 -14.95 17.51 8.03
CA MET A 1 -14.83 16.12 8.50
C MET A 1 -13.68 16.07 9.50
N ASN A 2 -13.85 15.39 10.63
CA ASN A 2 -12.75 15.19 11.59
C ASN A 2 -11.90 13.95 11.22
N GLN A 3 -10.76 13.77 11.90
CA GLN A 3 -9.80 12.69 11.60
C GLN A 3 -10.43 11.29 11.70
N ASN A 4 -11.27 11.03 12.71
CA ASN A 4 -11.87 9.71 12.88
C ASN A 4 -12.90 9.39 11.79
N GLU A 5 -13.74 10.37 11.44
CA GLU A 5 -14.68 10.25 10.31
C GLU A 5 -13.93 10.00 8.99
N TYR A 6 -12.80 10.67 8.79
CA TYR A 6 -11.95 10.47 7.64
C TYR A 6 -11.40 9.04 7.57
N ILE A 7 -10.78 8.56 8.66
CA ILE A 7 -10.20 7.21 8.74
C ILE A 7 -11.28 6.15 8.48
N GLN A 8 -12.48 6.31 9.05
CA GLN A 8 -13.60 5.38 8.83
C GLN A 8 -14.06 5.36 7.36
N THR A 9 -14.14 6.54 6.74
CA THR A 9 -14.52 6.68 5.33
C THR A 9 -13.48 6.03 4.43
N LEU A 10 -12.20 6.37 4.61
CA LEU A 10 -11.10 5.80 3.84
C LEU A 10 -10.99 4.29 4.02
N THR A 11 -11.13 3.80 5.26
CA THR A 11 -11.15 2.36 5.55
C THR A 11 -12.27 1.67 4.77
N SER A 12 -13.47 2.23 4.75
CA SER A 12 -14.61 1.65 4.03
C SER A 12 -14.35 1.58 2.52
N ILE A 13 -13.74 2.61 1.95
CA ILE A 13 -13.34 2.64 0.54
C ILE A 13 -12.28 1.56 0.27
N LEU A 14 -11.21 1.52 1.06
CA LEU A 14 -10.15 0.50 0.91
C LEU A 14 -10.71 -0.92 1.02
N GLN A 15 -11.66 -1.17 1.92
CA GLN A 15 -12.30 -2.47 2.05
C GLN A 15 -13.14 -2.86 0.83
N ALA A 16 -13.77 -1.90 0.14
CA ALA A 16 -14.45 -2.17 -1.13
C ALA A 16 -13.48 -2.65 -2.23
N TYR A 17 -12.19 -2.26 -2.14
CA TYR A 17 -11.13 -2.66 -3.06
C TYR A 17 -10.30 -3.87 -2.59
N ALA A 18 -10.57 -4.40 -1.38
CA ALA A 18 -9.78 -5.48 -0.79
C ALA A 18 -9.74 -6.75 -1.66
N GLY A 19 -10.83 -7.08 -2.35
CA GLY A 19 -10.89 -8.23 -3.26
C GLY A 19 -9.91 -8.10 -4.44
N THR A 20 -9.94 -6.96 -5.13
CA THR A 20 -9.03 -6.68 -6.25
C THR A 20 -7.58 -6.60 -5.79
N ALA A 21 -7.31 -5.87 -4.70
CA ALA A 21 -5.96 -5.77 -4.14
C ALA A 21 -5.42 -7.13 -3.69
N GLY A 22 -6.26 -8.00 -3.12
CA GLY A 22 -5.90 -9.38 -2.79
C GLY A 22 -5.52 -10.20 -4.02
N GLN A 23 -6.25 -10.08 -5.13
CA GLN A 23 -5.89 -10.72 -6.40
C GLN A 23 -4.57 -10.18 -6.97
N THR A 24 -4.31 -8.88 -6.83
CA THR A 24 -3.02 -8.27 -7.19
C THR A 24 -1.88 -8.87 -6.38
N ILE A 25 -2.04 -9.02 -5.05
CA ILE A 25 -1.03 -9.67 -4.19
C ILE A 25 -0.77 -11.11 -4.62
N GLN A 26 -1.82 -11.88 -4.92
CA GLN A 26 -1.67 -13.26 -5.42
C GLN A 26 -0.88 -13.31 -6.73
N SER A 27 -1.19 -12.41 -7.67
CA SER A 27 -0.51 -12.31 -8.97
C SER A 27 0.95 -11.87 -8.80
N LEU A 28 1.21 -10.93 -7.89
CA LEU A 28 2.55 -10.49 -7.54
C LEU A 28 3.39 -11.64 -6.96
N VAL A 29 2.84 -12.39 -5.99
CA VAL A 29 3.52 -13.54 -5.38
C VAL A 29 3.83 -14.62 -6.43
N ALA A 30 2.90 -14.88 -7.36
CA ALA A 30 3.11 -15.83 -8.45
C ALA A 30 4.18 -15.38 -9.46
N ALA A 31 4.41 -14.07 -9.59
CA ALA A 31 5.37 -13.48 -10.52
C ALA A 31 6.77 -13.25 -9.90
N LEU A 32 7.00 -13.66 -8.65
CA LEU A 32 8.26 -13.39 -7.95
C LEU A 32 9.46 -14.04 -8.68
N PRO A 33 10.46 -13.24 -9.10
CA PRO A 33 11.68 -13.76 -9.66
C PRO A 33 12.54 -14.44 -8.58
N PRO A 34 13.31 -15.50 -8.89
CA PRO A 34 14.07 -16.27 -7.89
C PRO A 34 15.10 -15.47 -7.07
N LYS A 35 15.55 -14.32 -7.59
CA LYS A 35 16.55 -13.45 -6.94
C LYS A 35 15.93 -12.45 -5.96
N ALA A 36 14.61 -12.30 -5.93
CA ALA A 36 13.95 -11.37 -5.01
C ALA A 36 14.11 -11.84 -3.55
N GLN A 37 14.31 -10.89 -2.64
CA GLN A 37 14.60 -11.14 -1.23
C GLN A 37 13.46 -10.69 -0.31
N ALA A 38 12.80 -9.59 -0.65
CA ALA A 38 11.63 -9.09 0.06
C ALA A 38 10.69 -8.34 -0.88
N ILE A 39 9.43 -8.19 -0.47
CA ILE A 39 8.46 -7.32 -1.12
C ILE A 39 8.28 -6.06 -0.29
N HIS A 40 8.34 -4.89 -0.92
CA HIS A 40 8.11 -3.61 -0.28
C HIS A 40 6.77 -3.07 -0.75
N PHE A 41 5.89 -2.68 0.17
CA PHE A 41 4.66 -1.96 -0.12
C PHE A 41 4.79 -0.54 0.41
N ALA A 42 5.01 0.40 -0.50
CA ALA A 42 5.15 1.81 -0.20
C ALA A 42 3.80 2.52 -0.40
N ILE A 43 3.39 3.32 0.59
CA ILE A 43 2.25 4.22 0.47
C ILE A 43 2.81 5.60 0.09
N HIS A 44 2.38 6.11 -1.07
CA HIS A 44 2.78 7.40 -1.60
C HIS A 44 1.57 8.34 -1.61
N PRO A 45 1.40 9.18 -0.56
CA PRO A 45 0.49 10.31 -0.62
C PRO A 45 0.91 11.31 -1.70
N ASP A 46 -0.04 12.11 -2.20
CA ASP A 46 0.30 13.23 -3.06
C ASP A 46 1.09 14.32 -2.32
N GLN A 47 1.90 15.08 -3.04
CA GLN A 47 2.68 16.16 -2.43
C GLN A 47 1.82 17.41 -2.18
N ASP A 48 0.69 17.52 -2.88
CA ASP A 48 -0.22 18.65 -2.78
C ASP A 48 -1.12 18.57 -1.52
N GLY A 49 -1.12 17.44 -0.81
CA GLY A 49 -1.93 17.25 0.40
C GLY A 49 -3.44 17.18 0.14
N CYS A 50 -3.83 16.92 -1.11
CA CYS A 50 -5.23 16.91 -1.53
C CYS A 50 -5.92 15.58 -1.22
N GLY A 51 -5.17 14.59 -0.72
CA GLY A 51 -5.69 13.32 -0.22
C GLY A 51 -5.69 12.19 -1.26
N THR A 52 -5.10 12.40 -2.43
CA THR A 52 -4.83 11.31 -3.38
C THR A 52 -3.56 10.57 -2.97
N PHE A 53 -3.49 9.27 -3.30
CA PHE A 53 -2.34 8.45 -2.96
C PHE A 53 -2.29 7.19 -3.81
N SER A 54 -1.15 6.50 -3.77
CA SER A 54 -0.98 5.17 -4.33
C SER A 54 -0.34 4.22 -3.33
N VAL A 55 -0.65 2.92 -3.47
CA VAL A 55 -0.03 1.82 -2.75
C VAL A 55 0.69 0.96 -3.76
N VAL A 56 2.02 1.00 -3.72
CA VAL A 56 2.88 0.45 -4.76
C VAL A 56 3.79 -0.61 -4.18
N ALA A 57 3.80 -1.77 -4.84
CA ALA A 57 4.73 -2.84 -4.56
C ALA A 57 6.03 -2.66 -5.34
N SER A 58 7.13 -2.99 -4.70
CA SER A 58 8.45 -3.14 -5.31
C SER A 58 9.16 -4.36 -4.73
N LEU A 59 10.21 -4.83 -5.39
CA LEU A 59 11.02 -5.95 -4.92
C LEU A 59 12.40 -5.45 -4.49
N ASP A 60 12.88 -6.03 -3.41
CA ASP A 60 14.28 -5.93 -2.98
C ASP A 60 15.11 -7.13 -3.47
N GLY A 61 16.41 -6.91 -3.65
CA GLY A 61 17.38 -7.89 -4.13
C GLY A 61 18.32 -7.34 -5.21
N PRO A 62 19.19 -8.19 -5.78
CA PRO A 62 20.10 -7.78 -6.86
C PRO A 62 19.34 -7.47 -8.15
N ASP A 63 19.84 -6.50 -8.91
CA ASP A 63 19.28 -6.11 -10.21
C ASP A 63 17.85 -5.56 -10.12
N LEU A 64 17.62 -4.56 -9.25
CA LEU A 64 16.30 -3.96 -8.95
C LEU A 64 15.46 -3.65 -10.20
N TYR A 65 16.07 -3.18 -11.28
CA TYR A 65 15.36 -2.92 -12.55
C TYR A 65 14.69 -4.19 -13.10
N VAL A 66 15.43 -5.30 -13.15
CA VAL A 66 14.92 -6.59 -13.65
C VAL A 66 13.85 -7.13 -12.72
N LEU A 67 14.07 -7.04 -11.40
CA LEU A 67 13.11 -7.50 -10.40
C LEU A 67 11.79 -6.76 -10.51
N ASN A 68 11.83 -5.42 -10.47
CA ASN A 68 10.62 -4.61 -10.54
C ASN A 68 9.94 -4.69 -11.90
N LYS A 69 10.69 -4.94 -12.99
CA LYS A 69 10.07 -5.18 -14.30
C LYS A 69 9.26 -6.47 -14.35
N ALA A 70 9.65 -7.51 -13.60
CA ALA A 70 8.93 -8.78 -13.56
C ALA A 70 7.53 -8.66 -12.91
N ILE A 71 7.38 -7.77 -11.94
CA ILE A 71 6.10 -7.53 -11.24
C ILE A 71 5.33 -6.29 -11.74
N ASP A 72 5.84 -5.60 -12.78
CA ASP A 72 5.27 -4.35 -13.31
C ASP A 72 3.75 -4.41 -13.57
N PRO A 73 3.18 -5.51 -14.12
CA PRO A 73 1.73 -5.63 -14.31
C PRO A 73 0.91 -5.76 -13.01
N HIS A 74 1.56 -6.01 -11.87
CA HIS A 74 0.93 -6.36 -10.59
C HIS A 74 1.43 -5.50 -9.43
N ARG A 75 2.04 -4.34 -9.73
CA ARG A 75 2.67 -3.51 -8.70
C ARG A 75 1.75 -2.51 -8.00
N TYR A 76 0.58 -2.19 -8.55
CA TYR A 76 -0.34 -1.23 -7.94
C TYR A 76 -1.47 -1.95 -7.21
N LEU A 77 -1.51 -1.85 -5.88
CA LEU A 77 -2.59 -2.40 -5.06
C LEU A 77 -3.79 -1.45 -5.02
N PHE A 78 -3.50 -0.15 -5.05
CA PHE A 78 -4.47 0.94 -5.04
C PHE A 78 -3.81 2.16 -5.66
N ASP A 79 -4.49 2.87 -6.56
CA ASP A 79 -3.91 4.01 -7.26
C ASP A 79 -5.02 5.03 -7.56
N VAL A 80 -5.04 6.12 -6.81
CA VAL A 80 -6.02 7.19 -6.99
C VAL A 80 -5.60 8.07 -8.16
N ARG A 81 -6.47 8.18 -9.16
CA ARG A 81 -6.21 8.99 -10.37
C ARG A 81 -7.27 10.05 -10.55
N TYR A 82 -6.84 11.23 -10.99
CA TYR A 82 -7.74 12.24 -11.50
C TYR A 82 -8.41 11.78 -12.80
N THR A 83 -9.70 11.99 -12.88
CA THR A 83 -10.58 11.72 -14.01
C THR A 83 -11.32 13.01 -14.38
N SER A 84 -12.12 12.98 -15.45
CA SER A 84 -12.96 14.12 -15.84
C SER A 84 -14.03 14.51 -14.82
N THR A 85 -14.35 13.64 -13.86
CA THR A 85 -15.46 13.83 -12.90
C THR A 85 -15.02 13.84 -11.43
N GLY A 86 -13.71 13.87 -11.16
CA GLY A 86 -13.16 13.78 -9.80
C GLY A 86 -12.00 12.80 -9.76
N VAL A 87 -11.90 12.02 -8.69
CA VAL A 87 -10.88 10.96 -8.56
C VAL A 87 -11.49 9.58 -8.55
N GLU A 88 -10.76 8.60 -9.09
CA GLU A 88 -11.10 7.18 -9.03
C GLU A 88 -9.86 6.40 -8.53
N PRO A 89 -9.96 5.62 -7.44
CA PRO A 89 -11.12 5.47 -6.55
C PRO A 89 -11.57 6.79 -5.90
N ALA A 90 -12.88 6.91 -5.63
CA ALA A 90 -13.51 8.11 -5.07
C ALA A 90 -13.16 8.35 -3.60
N VAL A 91 -11.91 8.69 -3.32
CA VAL A 91 -11.42 9.08 -1.99
C VAL A 91 -11.84 10.52 -1.65
N PRO A 92 -12.04 10.86 -0.36
CA PRO A 92 -12.30 12.24 0.04
C PRO A 92 -11.10 13.13 -0.30
N LEU A 93 -11.36 14.23 -1.02
CA LEU A 93 -10.37 15.25 -1.31
C LEU A 93 -10.41 16.39 -0.28
N PHE A 94 -9.28 17.07 -0.10
CA PHE A 94 -9.15 18.17 0.84
C PHE A 94 -8.42 19.38 0.25
N ASP A 95 -8.73 20.54 0.82
CA ASP A 95 -7.83 21.70 0.77
C ASP A 95 -6.83 21.55 1.92
N PRO A 96 -5.51 21.46 1.65
CA PRO A 96 -4.49 21.28 2.68
C PRO A 96 -4.52 22.39 3.75
N ASP A 97 -5.00 23.59 3.39
CA ASP A 97 -5.06 24.75 4.30
C ASP A 97 -6.31 24.77 5.20
N ASP A 98 -7.27 23.87 4.99
CA ASP A 98 -8.58 23.84 5.69
C ASP A 98 -8.80 22.55 6.50
N THR A 99 -7.73 21.88 6.90
CA THR A 99 -7.82 20.63 7.70
C THR A 99 -7.30 20.81 9.12
N GLY A 100 -8.06 20.28 10.09
CA GLY A 100 -7.70 20.30 11.51
C GLY A 100 -6.77 19.17 11.94
N PHE A 101 -6.27 18.36 11.00
CA PHE A 101 -5.41 17.19 11.25
C PHE A 101 -4.57 16.90 9.99
N ASP A 102 -3.49 16.14 10.15
CA ASP A 102 -2.63 15.74 9.03
C ASP A 102 -3.29 14.60 8.24
N VAL A 103 -3.84 14.93 7.06
CA VAL A 103 -4.50 13.98 6.17
C VAL A 103 -3.53 12.94 5.63
N GLN A 104 -2.29 13.33 5.31
CA GLN A 104 -1.31 12.42 4.71
C GLN A 104 -0.87 11.34 5.70
N ASN A 105 -0.66 11.71 6.97
CA ASN A 105 -0.41 10.74 8.04
C ASN A 105 -1.59 9.78 8.23
N ALA A 106 -2.82 10.31 8.20
CA ALA A 106 -4.01 9.48 8.32
C ALA A 106 -4.17 8.51 7.12
N ILE A 107 -3.83 8.93 5.90
CA ILE A 107 -3.79 8.07 4.70
C ILE A 107 -2.80 6.94 4.89
N VAL A 108 -1.55 7.28 5.20
CA VAL A 108 -0.46 6.31 5.32
C VAL A 108 -0.80 5.27 6.37
N ASP A 109 -1.16 5.68 7.58
CA ASP A 109 -1.42 4.75 8.68
C ASP A 109 -2.61 3.83 8.38
N THR A 110 -3.67 4.37 7.78
CA THR A 110 -4.85 3.60 7.38
C THR A 110 -4.51 2.59 6.29
N ALA A 111 -3.78 3.01 5.25
CA ALA A 111 -3.39 2.16 4.15
C ALA A 111 -2.37 1.08 4.59
N MET A 112 -1.45 1.40 5.49
CA MET A 112 -0.50 0.44 6.07
C MET A 112 -1.24 -0.70 6.79
N HIS A 113 -2.23 -0.38 7.62
CA HIS A 113 -3.07 -1.39 8.29
C HIS A 113 -3.89 -2.21 7.31
N TRP A 114 -4.41 -1.59 6.25
CA TRP A 114 -5.16 -2.28 5.22
C TRP A 114 -4.28 -3.28 4.45
N VAL A 115 -3.10 -2.87 3.97
CA VAL A 115 -2.15 -3.78 3.30
C VAL A 115 -1.71 -4.92 4.22
N SER A 116 -1.41 -4.61 5.48
CA SER A 116 -1.09 -5.63 6.49
C SER A 116 -2.23 -6.65 6.63
N SER A 117 -3.48 -6.20 6.68
CA SER A 117 -4.65 -7.09 6.77
C SER A 117 -4.77 -7.97 5.52
N LEU A 118 -4.61 -7.41 4.32
CA LEU A 118 -4.60 -8.17 3.06
C LEU A 118 -3.51 -9.24 3.05
N TRP A 119 -2.32 -8.90 3.53
CA TRP A 119 -1.21 -9.83 3.61
C TRP A 119 -1.51 -11.00 4.57
N HIS A 120 -1.99 -10.68 5.78
CA HIS A 120 -2.32 -11.71 6.77
C HIS A 120 -3.42 -12.66 6.29
N ASN A 121 -4.39 -12.17 5.52
CA ASN A 121 -5.49 -12.98 4.99
C ASN A 121 -5.05 -14.08 4.02
N TRP A 122 -3.92 -13.92 3.31
CA TRP A 122 -3.48 -14.89 2.31
C TRP A 122 -1.97 -15.02 2.21
N ALA A 123 -1.26 -13.93 1.92
CA ALA A 123 0.17 -13.98 1.59
C ALA A 123 1.06 -14.48 2.75
N SER A 124 0.66 -14.27 4.00
CA SER A 124 1.38 -14.80 5.18
C SER A 124 1.55 -16.32 5.16
N GLN A 125 0.69 -17.04 4.42
CA GLN A 125 0.71 -18.50 4.29
C GLN A 125 1.17 -18.99 2.91
N HIS A 126 1.37 -18.08 1.94
CA HIS A 126 1.62 -18.44 0.53
C HIS A 126 2.86 -17.77 -0.07
N SER A 127 3.26 -16.59 0.42
CA SER A 127 4.44 -15.89 -0.11
C SER A 127 5.72 -16.57 0.37
N PRO A 128 6.66 -16.92 -0.53
CA PRO A 128 7.96 -17.43 -0.12
C PRO A 128 8.87 -16.34 0.47
N LEU A 129 8.54 -15.06 0.24
CA LEU A 129 9.31 -13.90 0.70
C LEU A 129 8.54 -13.12 1.78
N PRO A 130 9.26 -12.51 2.74
CA PRO A 130 8.66 -11.56 3.66
C PRO A 130 8.29 -10.26 2.92
N ALA A 131 7.50 -9.42 3.58
CA ALA A 131 7.22 -8.09 3.09
C ALA A 131 7.42 -7.01 4.16
N VAL A 132 7.54 -5.77 3.72
CA VAL A 132 7.51 -4.59 4.59
C VAL A 132 6.52 -3.58 4.03
N VAL A 133 5.74 -2.94 4.90
CA VAL A 133 4.80 -1.87 4.54
C VAL A 133 5.21 -0.58 5.23
N TYR A 134 5.25 0.52 4.51
CA TYR A 134 5.69 1.82 5.05
C TYR A 134 5.16 3.00 4.23
N GLY A 135 5.07 4.16 4.86
CA GLY A 135 4.84 5.44 4.19
C GLY A 135 6.12 6.02 3.60
N GLU A 136 6.00 6.63 2.43
CA GLU A 136 7.07 7.37 1.78
C GLU A 136 7.09 8.84 2.19
N GLU A 137 8.20 9.52 1.91
CA GLU A 137 8.38 10.96 2.12
C GLU A 137 8.25 11.44 3.58
N GLY A 138 8.38 10.51 4.54
CA GLY A 138 8.29 10.81 5.96
C GLY A 138 6.87 10.96 6.49
N TYR A 139 5.85 10.62 5.68
CA TYR A 139 4.46 10.56 6.10
C TYR A 139 4.14 9.26 6.84
N GLY A 140 3.12 9.33 7.69
CA GLY A 140 2.71 8.28 8.62
C GLY A 140 3.25 8.49 10.03
N THR A 141 2.54 7.97 11.01
CA THR A 141 2.98 7.98 12.42
C THR A 141 3.47 6.61 12.87
N LEU A 142 3.20 5.57 12.09
CA LEU A 142 3.59 4.20 12.37
C LEU A 142 5.04 3.92 11.94
N GLN A 143 5.68 3.02 12.67
CA GLN A 143 6.90 2.37 12.20
C GLN A 143 6.57 1.42 11.03
N PRO A 144 7.53 1.13 10.14
CA PRO A 144 7.36 0.12 9.10
C PRO A 144 6.84 -1.21 9.68
N ILE A 145 5.83 -1.78 9.02
CA ILE A 145 5.22 -3.05 9.43
C ILE A 145 5.95 -4.19 8.72
N LEU A 146 6.64 -5.02 9.48
CA LEU A 146 7.23 -6.26 8.99
C LEU A 146 6.15 -7.34 8.86
N LEU A 147 6.10 -7.97 7.70
CA LEU A 147 5.11 -8.98 7.34
C LEU A 147 5.80 -10.32 7.09
N PRO A 148 5.38 -11.40 7.77
CA PRO A 148 6.05 -12.68 7.68
C PRO A 148 5.81 -13.38 6.33
N SER A 149 6.78 -14.18 5.90
CA SER A 149 6.62 -15.14 4.80
C SER A 149 5.96 -16.44 5.29
N ALA A 150 5.48 -17.25 4.34
CA ALA A 150 4.98 -18.60 4.58
C ALA A 150 6.04 -19.54 5.17
N THR A 151 7.31 -19.28 4.87
CA THR A 151 8.46 -20.08 5.32
C THR A 151 8.97 -19.67 6.70
N GLY A 152 8.34 -18.67 7.35
CA GLY A 152 8.57 -18.36 8.76
C GLY A 152 9.97 -17.83 9.08
N THR A 153 10.66 -17.20 8.14
CA THR A 153 11.95 -16.57 8.44
C THR A 153 11.71 -15.13 8.87
N GLN A 154 11.70 -14.89 10.19
CA GLN A 154 11.94 -13.55 10.73
C GLN A 154 13.35 -13.15 10.34
N ALA A 155 13.48 -12.20 9.41
CA ALA A 155 14.77 -11.57 9.14
C ALA A 155 15.04 -10.53 10.23
N TYR A 156 16.07 -10.85 11.04
CA TYR A 156 16.75 -10.09 12.10
C TYR A 156 16.12 -10.04 13.49
#